data_AF-A0A924KNX0-F1
#
_entry.id   AF-A0A924KNX0-F1
#
_cell.length_a   1.000
_cell.length_b   1.000
_cell.length_c   1.000
_cell.angle_alpha   90.00
_cell.angle_beta   90.00
_cell.angle_gamma   90.00
#
_symmetry.space_group_name_H-M   'P 1'
#
loop_
_entity.id
_entity.type
_entity.pdbx_description
1 polymer ?
#
loop_
_entity_poly.entity_id
_entity_poly.type
_entity_poly.pdbx_seq_one_letter_code
_entity_poly.pdbx_strand_id
1 'polypeptide(L)'
;MNNYTFLSATILLVLITDPIGNISIFANALKHVAPERRPRVIVREILIAFALLLTFMFVGEKFLEVMNLSELALQIGGGVILFLIALRMVFPPPASQEEELLVEPLIVPLAIPMIAGPSALATVLLLVSQQPERRMEWIGALCVTMLVSAVVLLSAERIQRVVGDRVVIALERLMGLVLVSVAIEMMLSGVKVFILRLMNGQGL
;
A
#
# COMPACT_ATOMS: atom_id res chain seq x y z
N MET A 1 17.21 18.17 0.21
CA MET A 1 16.53 17.92 -1.08
C MET A 1 16.64 16.44 -1.38
N ASN A 2 15.75 15.61 -0.84
CA ASN A 2 15.64 14.23 -1.31
C ASN A 2 14.79 14.30 -2.58
N ASN A 3 15.44 14.36 -3.74
CA ASN A 3 14.74 14.16 -5.01
C ASN A 3 14.20 12.73 -4.99
N TYR A 4 12.91 12.57 -4.72
CA TYR A 4 12.23 11.32 -5.00
C TYR A 4 12.33 11.09 -6.51
N THR A 5 13.28 10.29 -6.94
CA THR A 5 13.35 9.85 -8.32
C THR A 5 12.14 8.95 -8.58
N PHE A 6 11.64 8.91 -9.83
CA PHE A 6 10.61 7.97 -10.27
C PHE A 6 10.81 6.54 -9.71
N LEU A 7 12.07 6.09 -9.63
CA LEU A 7 12.44 4.80 -9.06
C LEU A 7 12.13 4.70 -7.54
N SER A 8 12.49 5.71 -6.74
CA SER A 8 12.19 5.74 -5.31
C SER A 8 10.70 5.76 -5.04
N ALA A 9 9.95 6.53 -5.83
CA ALA A 9 8.48 6.56 -5.79
C ALA A 9 7.87 5.18 -6.07
N THR A 10 8.34 4.53 -7.13
CA THR A 10 7.88 3.20 -7.53
C THR A 10 8.21 2.17 -6.47
N ILE A 11 9.44 2.18 -5.92
CA ILE A 11 9.84 1.27 -4.84
C ILE A 11 8.96 1.46 -3.62
N LEU A 12 8.71 2.70 -3.19
CA LEU A 12 7.82 3.01 -2.07
C LEU A 12 6.40 2.49 -2.32
N LEU A 13 5.82 2.81 -3.48
CA LEU A 13 4.47 2.37 -3.83
C LEU A 13 4.38 0.84 -3.91
N VAL A 14 5.36 0.15 -4.50
CA VAL A 14 5.40 -1.33 -4.53
C VAL A 14 5.50 -1.89 -3.11
N LEU A 15 6.37 -1.31 -2.28
CA LEU A 15 6.54 -1.76 -0.90
C LEU A 15 5.24 -1.60 -0.11
N ILE A 16 4.56 -0.46 -0.26
CA ILE A 16 3.32 -0.13 0.45
C ILE A 16 2.12 -0.93 -0.06
N THR A 17 2.03 -1.18 -1.37
CA THR A 17 0.97 -2.02 -1.96
C THR A 17 1.17 -3.50 -1.62
N ASP A 18 2.37 -3.86 -1.17
CA ASP A 18 2.79 -5.19 -0.70
C ASP A 18 2.16 -6.35 -1.49
N PRO A 19 2.49 -6.48 -2.79
CA PRO A 19 1.90 -7.54 -3.60
C PRO A 19 2.31 -8.94 -3.16
N ILE A 20 3.42 -9.08 -2.42
CA ILE A 20 3.95 -10.36 -1.95
C ILE A 20 3.22 -10.81 -0.68
N GLY A 21 3.02 -9.97 0.33
CA GLY A 21 2.20 -10.36 1.49
C GLY A 21 0.75 -10.63 1.12
N ASN A 22 0.23 -9.88 0.14
CA ASN A 22 -1.09 -10.13 -0.43
C ASN A 22 -1.24 -11.51 -1.11
N ILE A 23 -0.14 -12.22 -1.45
CA ILE A 23 -0.22 -13.58 -2.02
C ILE A 23 -0.95 -14.53 -1.08
N SER A 24 -0.59 -14.54 0.21
CA SER A 24 -1.15 -15.46 1.21
C SER A 24 -2.65 -15.21 1.43
N ILE A 25 -3.03 -13.94 1.47
CA ILE A 25 -4.42 -13.52 1.68
C ILE A 25 -5.27 -13.81 0.45
N PHE A 26 -4.79 -13.45 -0.75
CA PHE A 26 -5.47 -13.78 -2.00
C PHE A 26 -5.60 -15.29 -2.20
N ALA A 27 -4.57 -16.07 -1.85
CA ALA A 27 -4.64 -17.53 -1.95
C ALA A 27 -5.73 -18.12 -1.04
N ASN A 28 -5.89 -17.61 0.18
CA ASN A 28 -6.96 -18.02 1.08
C ASN A 28 -8.35 -17.56 0.59
N ALA A 29 -8.48 -16.29 0.17
CA ALA A 29 -9.75 -15.74 -0.33
C ALA A 29 -10.23 -16.44 -1.61
N LEU A 30 -9.31 -16.83 -2.49
CA LEU A 30 -9.62 -17.53 -3.75
C LEU A 30 -9.72 -19.04 -3.60
N LYS A 31 -9.52 -19.61 -2.40
CA LYS A 31 -9.56 -21.06 -2.16
C LYS A 31 -10.87 -21.71 -2.60
N HIS A 32 -11.98 -20.98 -2.45
CA HIS A 32 -13.33 -21.43 -2.81
C HIS A 32 -13.77 -21.00 -4.23
N VAL A 33 -12.94 -20.23 -4.94
CA VAL A 33 -13.21 -19.75 -6.30
C VAL A 33 -12.60 -20.72 -7.32
N ALA A 34 -13.35 -21.08 -8.36
CA ALA A 34 -12.88 -21.93 -9.44
C ALA A 34 -11.60 -21.35 -10.10
N PRO A 35 -10.55 -22.17 -10.37
CA PRO A 35 -9.26 -21.71 -10.88
C PRO A 35 -9.34 -20.82 -12.13
N GLU A 36 -10.32 -21.09 -12.98
CA GLU A 36 -10.56 -20.36 -14.24
C GLU A 36 -11.06 -18.92 -14.03
N ARG A 37 -11.72 -18.64 -12.89
CA ARG A 37 -12.27 -17.31 -12.56
C ARG A 37 -11.31 -16.45 -11.73
N ARG A 38 -10.32 -17.07 -11.08
CA ARG A 38 -9.30 -16.42 -10.24
C ARG A 38 -8.58 -15.24 -10.90
N PRO A 39 -8.01 -15.36 -12.12
CA PRO A 39 -7.30 -14.24 -12.74
C PRO A 39 -8.23 -13.06 -13.06
N ARG A 40 -9.51 -13.32 -13.38
CA ARG A 40 -10.50 -12.25 -13.61
C ARG A 40 -10.81 -11.48 -12.33
N VAL A 41 -10.91 -12.17 -11.19
CA VAL A 41 -11.12 -11.52 -9.88
C VAL A 41 -9.91 -10.67 -9.53
N ILE A 42 -8.69 -11.20 -9.65
CA ILE A 42 -7.45 -10.46 -9.35
C ILE A 42 -7.34 -9.19 -10.20
N VAL A 43 -7.51 -9.31 -11.52
CA VAL A 43 -7.43 -8.15 -12.42
C VAL A 43 -8.52 -7.11 -12.10
N ARG A 44 -9.74 -7.55 -11.76
CA ARG A 44 -10.82 -6.66 -11.36
C ARG A 44 -10.48 -5.90 -10.07
N GLU A 45 -9.98 -6.58 -9.05
CA GLU A 45 -9.60 -5.94 -7.78
C GLU A 45 -8.45 -4.94 -7.96
N ILE A 46 -7.44 -5.30 -8.76
CA ILE A 46 -6.33 -4.40 -9.09
C ILE A 46 -6.81 -3.18 -9.87
N LEU A 47 -7.73 -3.35 -10.83
CA LEU A 47 -8.31 -2.23 -11.57
C LEU A 47 -9.13 -1.31 -10.67
N ILE A 48 -9.88 -1.86 -9.70
CA ILE A 48 -10.62 -1.06 -8.72
C ILE A 48 -9.64 -0.26 -7.85
N ALA A 49 -8.59 -0.90 -7.32
CA ALA A 49 -7.56 -0.23 -6.52
C ALA A 49 -6.83 0.85 -7.33
N PHE A 50 -6.48 0.56 -8.59
CA PHE A 50 -5.86 1.52 -9.49
C PHE A 50 -6.77 2.72 -9.75
N ALA A 51 -8.04 2.48 -10.10
CA ALA A 51 -8.99 3.56 -10.34
C ALA A 51 -9.21 4.43 -9.09
N LEU A 52 -9.26 3.82 -7.90
CA LEU A 52 -9.40 4.53 -6.63
C LEU A 52 -8.18 5.39 -6.35
N LEU A 53 -6.97 4.81 -6.38
CA LEU A 53 -5.73 5.56 -6.14
C LEU A 53 -5.51 6.65 -7.18
N LEU A 54 -5.84 6.39 -8.45
CA LEU A 54 -5.78 7.38 -9.51
C LEU A 54 -6.74 8.53 -9.23
N THR A 55 -7.98 8.24 -8.82
CA THR A 55 -8.97 9.26 -8.44
C THR A 55 -8.46 10.11 -7.29
N PHE A 56 -7.94 9.50 -6.22
CA PHE A 56 -7.35 10.21 -5.10
C PHE A 56 -6.09 11.00 -5.48
N MET A 57 -5.34 10.57 -6.48
CA MET A 57 -4.18 11.31 -6.96
C MET A 57 -4.60 12.60 -7.72
N PHE A 58 -5.78 12.62 -8.36
CA PHE A 58 -6.35 13.82 -8.99
C PHE A 58 -7.14 14.72 -8.01
N VAL A 59 -7.85 14.12 -7.07
CA VAL A 59 -8.77 14.83 -6.13
C VAL A 59 -8.10 15.15 -4.80
N GLY A 60 -6.99 14.49 -4.49
CA GLY A 60 -6.39 14.40 -3.17
C GLY A 60 -6.02 15.71 -2.52
N GLU A 61 -5.43 16.62 -3.28
CA GLU A 61 -5.06 17.96 -2.80
C GLU A 61 -6.29 18.73 -2.30
N LYS A 62 -7.37 18.76 -3.10
CA LYS A 62 -8.64 19.38 -2.70
C LYS A 62 -9.31 18.66 -1.53
N PHE A 63 -9.19 17.33 -1.47
CA PHE A 63 -9.73 16.55 -0.35
C PHE A 63 -9.02 16.89 0.97
N LEU A 64 -7.70 17.02 0.94
CA LEU A 64 -6.89 17.41 2.10
C LEU A 64 -7.22 18.83 2.56
N GLU A 65 -7.39 19.77 1.63
CA GLU A 65 -7.82 21.15 1.92
C GLU A 65 -9.18 21.20 2.62
N VAL A 66 -10.18 20.46 2.12
CA VAL A 66 -11.53 20.41 2.72
C VAL A 66 -11.49 19.82 4.13
N MET A 67 -10.65 18.80 4.33
CA MET A 67 -10.51 18.13 5.64
C MET A 67 -9.60 18.90 6.61
N ASN A 68 -8.99 20.02 6.20
CA ASN A 68 -7.95 20.73 6.95
C ASN A 68 -6.83 19.79 7.45
N LEU A 69 -6.49 18.78 6.66
CA LEU A 69 -5.43 17.83 7.01
C LEU A 69 -4.09 18.34 6.48
N SER A 70 -3.14 18.54 7.39
CA SER A 70 -1.79 18.92 6.98
C SER A 70 -1.05 17.73 6.36
N GLU A 71 -0.17 18.03 5.42
CA GLU A 71 0.74 17.05 4.81
C GLU A 71 1.58 16.32 5.87
N LEU A 72 1.94 17.03 6.94
CA LEU A 72 2.66 16.49 8.10
C LEU A 72 1.84 15.42 8.83
N ALA A 73 0.56 15.70 9.10
CA ALA A 73 -0.34 14.75 9.74
C ALA A 73 -0.53 13.51 8.87
N LEU A 74 -0.65 13.68 7.56
CA LEU A 74 -0.75 12.60 6.61
C LEU A 74 0.53 11.76 6.52
N GLN A 75 1.70 12.40 6.54
CA GLN A 75 3.00 11.72 6.52
C GLN A 75 3.19 10.86 7.76
N ILE A 76 2.93 11.43 8.95
CA ILE A 76 3.06 10.70 10.23
C ILE A 76 1.99 9.61 10.32
N GLY A 77 0.73 9.93 9.97
CA GLY A 77 -0.37 8.97 9.96
C GLY A 77 -0.12 7.79 9.01
N GLY A 78 0.31 8.09 7.78
CA GLY A 78 0.71 7.07 6.80
C GLY A 78 1.86 6.21 7.31
N GLY A 79 2.86 6.81 7.96
CA GLY A 79 3.94 6.09 8.63
C GLY A 79 3.43 5.15 9.74
N VAL A 80 2.51 5.60 10.58
CA VAL A 80 1.91 4.76 11.64
C VAL A 80 1.16 3.56 11.06
N ILE A 81 0.33 3.76 10.03
CA ILE A 81 -0.43 2.66 9.43
C ILE A 81 0.53 1.69 8.73
N LEU A 82 1.55 2.20 8.02
CA LEU A 82 2.59 1.37 7.41
C LEU A 82 3.34 0.54 8.44
N PHE A 83 3.68 1.14 9.59
CA PHE A 83 4.32 0.45 10.71
C PHE A 83 3.43 -0.69 11.25
N LEU A 84 2.12 -0.45 11.41
CA LEU A 84 1.19 -1.48 11.87
C LEU A 84 1.05 -2.64 10.87
N ILE A 85 0.99 -2.36 9.58
CA ILE A 85 0.98 -3.38 8.52
C ILE A 85 2.29 -4.19 8.57
N ALA A 86 3.42 -3.51 8.63
CA ALA A 86 4.73 -4.12 8.71
C ALA A 86 4.87 -5.05 9.93
N LEU A 87 4.38 -4.61 11.09
CA LEU A 87 4.34 -5.45 12.30
C LEU A 87 3.47 -6.69 12.12
N ARG A 88 2.30 -6.58 11.48
CA ARG A 88 1.45 -7.74 11.17
C ARG A 88 2.13 -8.73 10.22
N MET A 89 2.96 -8.26 9.28
CA MET A 89 3.72 -9.15 8.39
C MET A 89 4.86 -9.87 9.11
N VAL A 90 5.57 -9.18 10.01
CA VAL A 90 6.65 -9.78 10.79
C VAL A 90 6.09 -10.75 11.84
N PHE A 91 4.98 -10.37 12.48
CA PHE A 91 4.32 -11.11 13.55
C PHE A 91 2.85 -11.37 13.18
N PRO A 92 2.58 -12.31 12.25
CA PRO A 92 1.22 -12.63 11.84
C PRO A 92 0.44 -13.21 13.03
N PRO A 93 -0.79 -12.75 13.28
CA PRO A 93 -1.64 -13.36 14.29
C PRO A 93 -1.89 -14.83 13.94
N PRO A 94 -2.09 -15.70 14.94
CA PRO A 94 -2.53 -17.07 14.67
C PRO A 94 -3.84 -17.00 13.88
N ALA A 95 -3.98 -17.82 12.83
CA ALA A 95 -5.16 -17.85 11.99
C ALA A 95 -6.40 -18.09 12.86
N SER A 96 -7.15 -17.03 13.16
CA SER A 96 -8.42 -17.13 13.85
C SER A 96 -9.46 -17.65 12.86
N GLN A 97 -10.27 -18.61 13.29
CA GLN A 97 -11.39 -19.18 12.52
C GLN A 97 -12.50 -18.15 12.21
N GLU A 98 -12.31 -16.87 12.55
CA GLU A 98 -13.29 -15.80 12.36
C GLU A 98 -13.28 -15.18 10.95
N GLU A 99 -12.27 -15.47 10.11
CA GLU A 99 -12.26 -15.03 8.70
C GLU A 99 -13.22 -15.84 7.81
N GLU A 100 -13.89 -16.86 8.35
CA GLU A 100 -14.89 -17.69 7.66
C GLU A 100 -16.21 -16.94 7.36
N LEU A 101 -16.34 -15.67 7.78
CA LEU A 101 -17.50 -14.80 7.50
C LEU A 101 -17.31 -13.82 6.32
N LEU A 102 -16.31 -14.01 5.47
CA LEU A 102 -16.34 -13.39 4.13
C LEU A 102 -17.28 -14.20 3.22
N VAL A 103 -18.57 -14.08 3.54
CA VAL A 103 -19.69 -14.24 2.60
C VAL A 103 -19.27 -13.58 1.30
N GLU A 104 -19.37 -14.34 0.20
CA GLU A 104 -19.11 -13.98 -1.20
C GLU A 104 -18.44 -12.61 -1.48
N PRO A 105 -17.32 -12.57 -2.25
CA PRO A 105 -16.57 -11.34 -2.59
C PRO A 105 -17.31 -10.40 -3.56
N LEU A 106 -18.60 -10.16 -3.32
CA LEU A 106 -19.54 -9.36 -4.11
C LEU A 106 -20.03 -8.12 -3.34
N ILE A 107 -19.96 -8.09 -2.00
CA ILE A 107 -20.61 -7.02 -1.21
C ILE A 107 -19.61 -5.93 -0.75
N VAL A 108 -18.33 -6.26 -0.56
CA VAL A 108 -17.30 -5.26 -0.21
C VAL A 108 -16.05 -5.50 -1.07
N PRO A 109 -15.57 -4.51 -1.84
CA PRO A 109 -14.35 -4.70 -2.63
C PRO A 109 -13.18 -5.02 -1.70
N LEU A 110 -12.56 -6.19 -1.86
CA LEU A 110 -11.33 -6.57 -1.16
C LEU A 110 -10.21 -5.55 -1.44
N ALA A 111 -10.29 -4.85 -2.58
CA ALA A 111 -9.42 -3.75 -2.97
C ALA A 111 -9.35 -2.58 -1.96
N ILE A 112 -10.44 -2.26 -1.26
CA ILE A 112 -10.53 -1.03 -0.45
C ILE A 112 -9.76 -1.12 0.88
N PRO A 113 -9.71 -2.27 1.58
CA PRO A 113 -8.79 -2.41 2.72
C PRO A 113 -7.37 -2.85 2.33
N MET A 114 -7.22 -3.70 1.30
CA MET A 114 -6.00 -4.50 1.11
C MET A 114 -4.97 -3.89 0.15
N ILE A 115 -5.40 -3.33 -0.98
CA ILE A 115 -4.49 -2.81 -2.03
C ILE A 115 -4.48 -1.29 -2.04
N ALA A 116 -5.66 -0.67 -1.94
CA ALA A 116 -5.82 0.77 -1.76
C ALA A 116 -6.05 1.13 -0.29
N GLY A 117 -5.38 0.41 0.62
CA GLY A 117 -5.49 0.64 2.05
C GLY A 117 -5.10 2.07 2.45
N PRO A 118 -5.42 2.49 3.67
CA PRO A 118 -5.15 3.85 4.16
C PRO A 118 -3.70 4.30 3.98
N SER A 119 -2.73 3.38 4.05
CA SER A 119 -1.30 3.65 3.81
C SER A 119 -0.96 3.99 2.36
N ALA A 120 -1.56 3.25 1.41
CA ALA A 120 -1.38 3.51 -0.02
C ALA A 120 -1.99 4.87 -0.39
N LEU A 121 -3.18 5.16 0.15
CA LEU A 121 -3.82 6.47 0.03
C LEU A 121 -2.96 7.58 0.65
N ALA A 122 -2.51 7.42 1.89
CA ALA A 122 -1.68 8.41 2.56
C ALA A 122 -0.37 8.69 1.80
N THR A 123 0.23 7.66 1.21
CA THR A 123 1.45 7.83 0.43
C THR A 123 1.18 8.51 -0.89
N VAL A 124 0.17 8.08 -1.66
CA VAL A 124 -0.19 8.76 -2.92
C VAL A 124 -0.49 10.24 -2.66
N LEU A 125 -1.25 10.53 -1.60
CA LEU A 125 -1.56 11.90 -1.19
C LEU A 125 -0.30 12.68 -0.79
N LEU A 126 0.61 12.08 -0.03
CA LEU A 126 1.90 12.71 0.35
C LEU A 126 2.75 13.04 -0.88
N LEU A 127 2.83 12.12 -1.84
CA LEU A 127 3.61 12.29 -3.05
C LEU A 127 3.06 13.41 -3.94
N VAL A 128 1.73 13.50 -4.06
CA VAL A 128 1.05 14.59 -4.77
C VAL A 128 1.25 15.93 -4.06
N SER A 129 1.15 15.96 -2.73
CA SER A 129 1.30 17.19 -1.94
C SER A 129 2.72 17.75 -1.99
N GLN A 130 3.74 16.89 -1.88
CA GLN A 130 5.13 17.36 -1.86
C GLN A 130 5.62 17.87 -3.21
N GLN A 131 5.15 17.31 -4.33
CA GLN A 131 5.62 17.66 -5.68
C GLN A 131 4.49 17.61 -6.72
N PRO A 132 3.54 18.56 -6.70
CA PRO A 132 2.41 18.58 -7.63
C PRO A 132 2.84 18.72 -9.10
N GLU A 133 3.97 19.39 -9.36
CA GLU A 133 4.60 19.56 -10.68
C GLU A 133 4.97 18.23 -11.38
N ARG A 134 5.21 17.15 -10.60
CA ARG A 134 5.64 15.83 -11.12
C ARG A 134 4.52 14.80 -11.20
N ARG A 135 3.26 15.25 -11.22
CA ARG A 135 2.05 14.40 -11.30
C ARG A 135 2.14 13.29 -12.34
N MET A 136 2.69 13.58 -13.52
CA MET A 136 2.85 12.57 -14.59
C MET A 136 3.84 11.45 -14.23
N GLU A 137 4.91 11.75 -13.48
CA GLU A 137 5.85 10.75 -12.98
C GLU A 137 5.21 9.86 -11.90
N TRP A 138 4.39 10.45 -11.02
CA TRP A 138 3.64 9.71 -10.00
C TRP A 138 2.60 8.77 -10.61
N ILE A 139 1.90 9.20 -11.68
CA ILE A 139 1.01 8.32 -12.47
C ILE A 139 1.80 7.15 -13.05
N GLY A 140 2.94 7.44 -13.68
CA GLY A 140 3.80 6.40 -14.24
C GLY A 140 4.25 5.39 -13.19
N ALA A 141 4.65 5.86 -12.01
CA ALA A 141 5.06 5.01 -10.89
C ALA A 141 3.90 4.14 -10.40
N LEU A 142 2.70 4.72 -10.24
CA LEU A 142 1.49 3.99 -9.87
C LEU A 142 1.12 2.91 -10.90
N CYS A 143 1.20 3.23 -12.19
CA CYS A 143 0.96 2.28 -13.27
C CYS A 143 1.95 1.11 -13.22
N VAL A 144 3.25 1.39 -13.01
CA VAL A 144 4.28 0.35 -12.87
C VAL A 144 4.03 -0.49 -11.63
N THR A 145 3.72 0.12 -10.49
CA THR A 145 3.37 -0.59 -9.26
C THR A 145 2.20 -1.53 -9.46
N MET A 146 1.12 -1.07 -10.10
CA MET A 146 -0.06 -1.91 -10.37
C MET A 146 0.25 -3.05 -11.33
N LEU A 147 1.09 -2.81 -12.34
CA LEU A 147 1.54 -3.84 -13.26
C LEU A 147 2.36 -4.91 -12.52
N VAL A 148 3.30 -4.50 -11.66
CA VAL A 148 4.09 -5.41 -10.82
C VAL A 148 3.17 -6.20 -9.90
N SER A 149 2.24 -5.55 -9.21
CA SER A 149 1.27 -6.21 -8.34
C SER A 149 0.41 -7.22 -9.10
N ALA A 150 -0.04 -6.89 -10.31
CA ALA A 150 -0.78 -7.80 -11.16
C ALA A 150 0.03 -9.02 -11.56
N VAL A 151 1.27 -8.84 -12.00
CA VAL A 151 2.15 -9.95 -12.38
C VAL A 151 2.43 -10.86 -11.18
N VAL A 152 2.71 -10.28 -10.01
CA VAL A 152 2.98 -11.04 -8.77
C VAL A 152 1.75 -11.82 -8.32
N LEU A 153 0.58 -11.17 -8.23
CA LEU A 153 -0.64 -11.81 -7.77
C LEU A 153 -1.20 -12.84 -8.77
N LEU A 154 -1.10 -12.59 -10.07
CA LEU A 154 -1.45 -13.60 -11.08
C LEU A 154 -0.49 -14.79 -11.05
N SER A 155 0.76 -14.57 -10.66
CA SER A 155 1.76 -15.61 -10.49
C SER A 155 1.72 -16.26 -9.10
N ALA A 156 0.88 -15.78 -8.18
CA ALA A 156 0.84 -16.19 -6.77
C ALA A 156 0.76 -17.71 -6.61
N GLU A 157 -0.15 -18.38 -7.33
CA GLU A 157 -0.29 -19.84 -7.27
C GLU A 157 0.92 -20.59 -7.81
N ARG A 158 1.61 -20.00 -8.80
CA ARG A 158 2.81 -20.59 -9.40
C ARG A 158 4.00 -20.40 -8.48
N ILE A 159 4.11 -19.22 -7.87
CA ILE A 159 5.10 -18.88 -6.84
C ILE A 159 4.92 -19.83 -5.66
N GLN A 160 3.71 -19.96 -5.10
CA GLN A 160 3.45 -20.88 -3.98
C GLN A 160 3.77 -22.34 -4.33
N ARG A 161 3.42 -22.82 -5.52
CA ARG A 161 3.73 -24.20 -5.94
C ARG A 161 5.23 -24.47 -6.13
N VAL A 162 6.00 -23.50 -6.60
CA VAL A 162 7.44 -23.68 -6.88
C VAL A 162 8.28 -23.40 -5.62
N VAL A 163 7.93 -22.37 -4.87
CA VAL A 163 8.73 -21.81 -3.77
C VAL A 163 8.29 -22.39 -2.42
N GLY A 164 7.04 -22.81 -2.30
CA GLY A 164 6.46 -23.37 -1.08
C GLY A 164 6.05 -22.30 -0.06
N ASP A 165 4.99 -22.58 0.70
CA ASP A 165 4.37 -21.63 1.63
C ASP A 165 5.36 -21.07 2.67
N ARG A 166 6.28 -21.91 3.16
CA ARG A 166 7.28 -21.50 4.16
C ARG A 166 8.21 -20.40 3.66
N VAL A 167 8.60 -20.45 2.39
CA VAL A 167 9.52 -19.46 1.80
C VAL A 167 8.76 -18.18 1.46
N VAL A 168 7.51 -18.27 0.99
CA VAL A 168 6.65 -17.09 0.79
C VAL A 168 6.47 -16.34 2.11
N ILE A 169 6.16 -17.05 3.21
CA ILE A 169 6.05 -16.45 4.55
C ILE A 169 7.38 -15.84 5.01
N ALA A 170 8.52 -16.48 4.73
CA ALA A 170 9.82 -15.92 5.08
C ALA A 170 10.11 -14.62 4.31
N LEU A 171 9.81 -14.58 3.01
CA LEU A 171 9.96 -13.38 2.18
C LEU A 171 9.03 -12.26 2.64
N GLU A 172 7.78 -12.58 3.00
CA GLU A 172 6.82 -11.64 3.57
C GLU A 172 7.37 -11.01 4.85
N ARG A 173 7.94 -11.80 5.76
CA ARG A 173 8.59 -11.28 6.98
C ARG A 173 9.77 -10.36 6.67
N LEU A 174 10.59 -10.71 5.67
CA LEU A 174 11.72 -9.85 5.25
C LEU A 174 11.22 -8.52 4.70
N MET A 175 10.15 -8.53 3.90
CA MET A 175 9.53 -7.28 3.42
C MET A 175 8.95 -6.47 4.58
N GLY A 176 8.31 -7.12 5.55
CA GLY A 176 7.84 -6.49 6.78
C GLY A 176 8.96 -5.74 7.51
N LEU A 177 10.15 -6.33 7.64
CA LEU A 177 11.30 -5.65 8.27
C LEU A 177 11.76 -4.41 7.49
N VAL A 178 11.74 -4.46 6.16
CA VAL A 178 12.04 -3.29 5.31
C VAL A 178 10.97 -2.21 5.48
N LEU A 179 9.70 -2.61 5.49
CA LEU A 179 8.55 -1.71 5.70
C LEU A 179 8.59 -1.01 7.05
N VAL A 180 8.96 -1.70 8.13
CA VAL A 180 9.18 -1.08 9.44
C VAL A 180 10.20 0.05 9.34
N SER A 181 11.30 -0.18 8.63
CA SER A 181 12.36 0.82 8.48
C SER A 181 11.88 2.04 7.71
N VAL A 182 11.13 1.83 6.61
CA VAL A 182 10.53 2.92 5.82
C VAL A 182 9.50 3.69 6.63
N ALA A 183 8.65 3.00 7.40
CA ALA A 183 7.64 3.63 8.24
C ALA A 183 8.27 4.53 9.31
N ILE A 184 9.32 4.05 9.98
CA ILE A 184 10.08 4.84 10.96
C ILE A 184 10.71 6.06 10.29
N GLU A 185 11.32 5.90 9.12
CA GLU A 185 11.92 7.02 8.37
C GLU A 185 10.86 8.08 7.98
N MET A 186 9.67 7.66 7.56
CA MET A 186 8.55 8.56 7.28
C MET A 186 8.12 9.34 8.53
N MET A 187 8.00 8.66 9.68
CA MET A 187 7.65 9.30 10.95
C MET A 187 8.72 10.28 11.42
N LEU A 188 10.00 9.88 11.39
CA LEU A 188 11.13 10.74 11.77
C LEU A 188 11.23 11.97 10.89
N SER A 189 11.03 11.81 9.57
CA SER A 189 11.01 12.92 8.62
C SER A 189 9.87 13.90 8.93
N GLY A 190 8.66 13.38 9.20
CA GLY A 190 7.52 14.20 9.62
C GLY A 190 7.79 14.97 10.92
N VAL A 191 8.33 14.30 11.95
CA VAL A 191 8.67 14.94 13.23
C VAL A 191 9.76 16.00 13.05
N LYS A 192 10.79 15.74 12.23
CA LYS A 192 11.86 16.70 11.93
C LYS A 192 11.30 17.97 11.29
N VAL A 193 10.41 17.83 10.30
CA VAL A 193 9.78 18.97 9.63
C VAL A 193 8.88 19.74 10.61
N PHE A 194 8.15 19.04 11.49
CA PHE A 194 7.36 19.67 12.54
C PHE A 194 8.22 20.51 13.50
N ILE A 195 9.34 19.96 13.99
CA ILE A 195 10.27 20.68 14.87
C ILE A 195 10.86 21.91 14.17
N LEU A 196 11.26 21.78 12.90
CA LEU A 196 11.79 22.91 12.13
C LEU A 196 10.77 24.03 11.94
N ARG A 197 9.49 23.71 11.70
CA ARG A 197 8.42 24.72 11.62
C ARG A 197 8.23 25.45 12.95
N LEU A 198 8.27 24.71 14.05
CA LEU A 198 8.16 25.24 15.40
C LEU A 198 9.33 26.18 15.73
N MET A 199 10.56 25.79 15.38
CA MET A 199 11.75 26.63 15.53
C MET A 199 11.73 27.89 14.66
N ASN A 200 11.11 27.82 13.48
CA ASN A 200 10.99 28.95 12.55
C ASN A 200 9.79 29.88 12.85
N GLY A 201 9.03 29.61 13.93
CA GLY A 201 7.93 30.49 14.36
C GLY A 201 6.70 30.50 13.45
N GLN A 202 6.58 29.55 12.53
CA GLN A 202 5.36 29.38 11.73
C GLN A 202 4.41 28.46 12.48
N GLY A 203 3.36 29.04 13.07
CA GLY A 203 2.26 28.30 13.70
C GLY A 203 1.51 27.40 12.70
N LEU A 204 0.84 26.37 13.25
CA LEU A 204 0.06 25.35 12.54
C LEU A 204 -0.98 25.92 11.58
#